data_AF-A0A8C4MAL8-F1
#
_entry.id   AF-A0A8C4MAL8-F1
#
_cell.length_a   1.000
_cell.length_b   1.000
_cell.length_c   1.000
_cell.angle_alpha   90.00
_cell.angle_beta   90.00
_cell.angle_gamma   90.00
#
_symmetry.space_group_name_H-M   'P 1'
#
loop_
_entity.id
_entity.type
_entity.pdbx_description
1 polymer ?
#
loop_
_entity_poly.entity_id
_entity_poly.type
_entity_poly.pdbx_seq_one_letter_code
_entity_poly.pdbx_strand_id
1 'polypeptide(L)'
;MAPMGIRLSPLGVAVFCLLGLGVLYHLYSGFLAGRFSLFSLGGEPGGGAAGPAGAADGATVDLREMLAVSVLAAVRGGEEVRRVRESNVLHEKSKGKTREGAEDKMTSGDVLSNRKMFYLLKTTFPTVQINTEEHVDATDQEVILWDRKIPEDILKEIAAPKEVPAESVTVWIDPLDATQEYTEDLRKYVTTMVCVAVNGKPVLGVIHKPFSKYTAWAMVDGGSNVKARTSYNEKTPRIVVSRSHSGMVKQVALQTFGNQTTIIPAGGAGYKVLALLDVPDKSQEKADLYIHVTYIKKWDICAGNAILKALGGHMTTLSGEEISYTGSDGIEGGLLASISMNHQALNAESGWKKGRGMCHYEVGEEQRPRRGWKRRKTAPGRIAEGEYKAASAVTPIIRNSTLVSDA
;
A
#
# COMPACT_ATOMS: atom_id res chain seq x y z
N MET A 1 31.32 35.61 0.01
CA MET A 1 32.24 34.45 -0.12
C MET A 1 31.75 33.63 -1.31
N ALA A 2 32.50 33.62 -2.41
CA ALA A 2 32.20 32.79 -3.58
C ALA A 2 32.80 31.38 -3.37
N PRO A 3 32.16 30.30 -3.86
CA PRO A 3 32.69 28.95 -3.67
C PRO A 3 33.92 28.73 -4.56
N MET A 4 34.99 28.23 -3.94
CA MET A 4 36.22 27.83 -4.64
C MET A 4 35.93 26.62 -5.55
N GLY A 5 35.91 26.86 -6.85
CA GLY A 5 35.88 25.78 -7.84
C GLY A 5 37.23 25.06 -7.90
N ILE A 6 37.21 23.73 -7.74
CA ILE A 6 38.38 22.87 -7.91
C ILE A 6 38.78 22.93 -9.39
N ARG A 7 39.89 23.61 -9.70
CA ARG A 7 40.49 23.59 -11.05
C ARG A 7 41.37 22.35 -11.16
N LEU A 8 40.86 21.34 -11.85
CA LEU A 8 41.67 20.20 -12.28
C LEU A 8 42.71 20.68 -13.31
N SER A 9 43.96 20.27 -13.13
CA SER A 9 45.00 20.50 -14.13
C SER A 9 44.65 19.75 -15.43
N PRO A 10 45.19 20.18 -16.59
CA PRO A 10 44.96 19.48 -17.86
C PRO A 10 45.28 17.98 -17.80
N LEU A 11 46.29 17.61 -16.99
CA LEU A 11 46.65 16.21 -16.72
C LEU A 11 45.57 15.48 -15.93
N GLY A 12 44.96 16.14 -14.94
CA GLY A 12 43.87 15.58 -14.13
C GLY A 12 42.61 15.32 -14.96
N VAL A 13 42.30 16.18 -15.92
CA VAL A 13 41.18 15.97 -16.86
C VAL A 13 41.44 14.77 -17.77
N ALA A 14 42.66 14.63 -18.29
CA ALA A 14 43.03 13.50 -19.14
C ALA A 14 42.93 12.15 -18.41
N VAL A 15 43.40 12.07 -17.15
CA VAL A 15 43.28 10.86 -16.32
C VAL A 15 41.82 10.54 -16.03
N PHE A 16 40.98 11.54 -15.73
CA PHE A 16 39.56 11.33 -15.47
C PHE A 16 38.81 10.82 -16.71
N CYS A 17 39.13 11.34 -17.90
CA CYS A 17 38.57 10.85 -19.16
C CYS A 17 39.00 9.41 -19.47
N LEU A 18 40.26 9.04 -19.23
CA LEU A 18 40.76 7.68 -19.45
C LEU A 18 40.09 6.67 -18.51
N LEU A 19 39.91 7.02 -17.24
CA LEU A 19 39.18 6.19 -16.27
C LEU A 19 37.70 6.03 -16.67
N GLY A 20 37.05 7.12 -17.11
CA GLY A 20 35.68 7.08 -17.62
C GLY A 20 35.52 6.18 -18.84
N LEU A 21 36.47 6.23 -19.79
CA LEU A 21 36.49 5.36 -20.96
C LEU A 21 36.71 3.88 -20.60
N GLY A 22 37.54 3.58 -19.59
CA GLY A 22 37.73 2.22 -19.09
C GLY A 22 36.47 1.63 -18.46
N VAL A 23 35.72 2.43 -17.69
CA VAL A 23 34.43 2.02 -17.10
C VAL A 23 33.38 1.79 -18.19
N LEU A 24 33.30 2.68 -19.19
CA LEU A 24 32.40 2.50 -20.34
C LEU A 24 32.75 1.26 -21.17
N TYR A 25 34.04 0.97 -21.39
CA TYR A 25 34.49 -0.24 -22.07
C TYR A 25 34.13 -1.51 -21.29
N HIS A 26 34.26 -1.52 -19.97
CA HIS A 26 33.84 -2.65 -19.13
C HIS A 26 32.32 -2.85 -19.14
N LEU A 27 31.53 -1.77 -19.13
CA LEU A 27 30.07 -1.84 -19.23
C LEU A 27 29.62 -2.34 -20.62
N TYR A 28 30.31 -1.96 -21.69
CA TYR A 28 29.96 -2.37 -23.06
C TYR A 28 30.47 -3.76 -23.45
N SER A 29 31.64 -4.18 -22.96
CA SER A 29 32.18 -5.52 -23.24
C SER A 29 31.32 -6.63 -22.61
N GLY A 30 30.69 -6.39 -21.46
CA GLY A 30 29.70 -7.30 -20.88
C GLY A 30 28.40 -7.41 -21.70
N PHE A 31 28.01 -6.35 -22.40
CA PHE A 31 26.81 -6.32 -23.25
C PHE A 31 27.00 -7.02 -24.60
N LEU A 32 28.22 -7.01 -25.16
CA LEU A 32 28.56 -7.69 -26.41
C LEU A 32 28.80 -9.20 -26.23
N ALA A 33 29.36 -9.63 -25.11
CA ALA A 33 29.54 -11.06 -24.81
C ALA A 33 28.20 -11.81 -24.63
N GLY A 34 27.13 -11.12 -24.22
CA GLY A 34 25.78 -11.69 -24.10
C GLY A 34 25.00 -11.80 -25.42
N ARG A 35 25.47 -11.21 -26.52
CA ARG A 35 24.76 -11.19 -27.81
C ARG A 35 25.43 -11.98 -28.93
N PHE A 36 26.65 -12.49 -28.73
CA PHE A 36 27.33 -13.35 -29.70
C PHE A 36 27.10 -14.86 -29.49
N SER A 37 26.47 -15.29 -28.41
CA SER A 37 26.11 -16.70 -28.20
C SER A 37 24.81 -17.14 -28.90
N LEU A 38 24.15 -16.26 -29.65
CA LEU A 38 22.84 -16.54 -30.27
C LEU A 38 22.88 -16.71 -31.80
N PHE A 39 24.05 -16.70 -32.42
CA PHE A 39 24.21 -16.92 -33.87
C PHE A 39 25.49 -17.72 -34.14
N SER A 40 25.45 -19.04 -33.97
CA SER A 40 26.36 -19.93 -34.69
C SER A 40 25.79 -21.35 -34.79
N LEU A 41 25.43 -21.68 -36.04
CA LEU A 41 25.42 -23.00 -36.67
C LEU A 41 24.35 -24.02 -36.28
N GLY A 42 23.37 -24.13 -37.20
CA GLY A 42 22.68 -25.38 -37.46
C GLY A 42 23.58 -26.42 -38.10
N GLY A 43 23.30 -27.68 -37.79
CA GLY A 43 23.89 -28.89 -38.36
C GLY A 43 23.18 -30.13 -37.79
N GLU A 44 22.55 -30.88 -38.69
CA GLU A 44 21.73 -32.11 -38.50
C GLU A 44 22.58 -33.35 -38.10
N PRO A 45 21.99 -34.54 -37.79
CA PRO A 45 22.20 -35.24 -36.53
C PRO A 45 23.18 -36.43 -36.59
N GLY A 46 23.86 -36.67 -35.47
CA GLY A 46 24.70 -37.85 -35.27
C GLY A 46 24.64 -38.32 -33.81
N GLY A 47 24.24 -39.57 -33.61
CA GLY A 47 23.98 -40.15 -32.29
C GLY A 47 25.22 -40.36 -31.41
N GLY A 48 25.01 -40.32 -30.10
CA GLY A 48 25.99 -40.79 -29.12
C GLY A 48 25.86 -40.15 -27.73
N ALA A 49 25.41 -40.96 -26.77
CA ALA A 49 25.58 -40.82 -25.32
C ALA A 49 24.96 -39.60 -24.61
N ALA A 50 23.83 -39.86 -23.94
CA ALA A 50 23.20 -38.97 -22.98
C ALA A 50 24.10 -38.75 -21.74
N GLY A 51 24.65 -37.54 -21.61
CA GLY A 51 24.97 -36.94 -20.32
C GLY A 51 23.83 -36.01 -19.90
N PRO A 52 23.56 -35.80 -18.60
CA PRO A 52 22.46 -34.94 -18.18
C PRO A 52 22.88 -33.48 -18.39
N ALA A 53 22.58 -32.94 -19.57
CA ALA A 53 22.43 -31.51 -19.75
C ALA A 53 21.12 -31.13 -19.04
N GLY A 54 21.23 -30.65 -17.80
CA GLY A 54 20.14 -29.97 -17.11
C GLY A 54 19.82 -28.68 -17.83
N ALA A 55 18.97 -28.78 -18.86
CA ALA A 55 18.16 -27.66 -19.28
C ALA A 55 17.36 -27.22 -18.04
N ALA A 56 17.47 -25.94 -17.67
CA ALA A 56 16.56 -25.34 -16.71
C ALA A 56 15.15 -25.45 -17.31
N ASP A 57 14.43 -26.49 -16.90
CA ASP A 57 13.01 -26.62 -17.16
C ASP A 57 12.35 -25.41 -16.48
N GLY A 58 11.76 -24.52 -17.26
CA GLY A 58 11.20 -23.27 -16.78
C GLY A 58 10.04 -23.56 -15.85
N ALA A 59 10.30 -23.65 -14.54
CA ALA A 59 9.30 -24.01 -13.55
C ALA A 59 8.07 -23.09 -13.68
N THR A 60 6.89 -23.67 -13.88
CA THR A 60 5.64 -22.93 -13.97
C THR A 60 4.88 -22.95 -12.64
N VAL A 61 3.97 -21.99 -12.47
CA VAL A 61 3.06 -21.87 -11.33
C VAL A 61 1.64 -21.79 -11.84
N ASP A 62 0.76 -22.70 -11.43
CA ASP A 62 -0.70 -22.54 -11.61
C ASP A 62 -1.21 -21.48 -10.62
N LEU A 63 -1.74 -20.39 -11.16
CA LEU A 63 -2.28 -19.29 -10.37
C LEU A 63 -3.48 -19.69 -9.50
N ARG A 64 -4.19 -20.79 -9.80
CA ARG A 64 -5.26 -21.31 -8.92
C ARG A 64 -4.70 -21.93 -7.65
N GLU A 65 -3.64 -22.72 -7.78
CA GLU A 65 -2.92 -23.27 -6.63
C GLU A 65 -2.32 -22.14 -5.79
N MET A 66 -1.67 -21.18 -6.46
CA MET A 66 -1.11 -20.02 -5.79
C MET A 66 -2.18 -19.22 -5.03
N LEU A 67 -3.38 -19.02 -5.60
CA LEU A 67 -4.49 -18.37 -4.91
C LEU A 67 -4.96 -19.17 -3.69
N ALA A 68 -5.13 -20.49 -3.82
CA ALA A 68 -5.54 -21.36 -2.71
C ALA A 68 -4.54 -21.31 -1.55
N VAL A 69 -3.25 -21.38 -1.84
CA VAL A 69 -2.18 -21.29 -0.85
C VAL A 69 -2.11 -19.89 -0.24
N SER A 70 -2.33 -18.83 -1.03
CA SER A 70 -2.38 -17.45 -0.54
C SER A 70 -3.54 -17.22 0.43
N VAL A 71 -4.72 -17.78 0.14
CA VAL A 71 -5.86 -17.78 1.06
C VAL A 71 -5.52 -18.53 2.35
N LEU A 72 -4.96 -19.74 2.24
CA LEU A 72 -4.55 -20.53 3.39
C LEU A 72 -3.49 -19.82 4.24
N ALA A 73 -2.52 -19.16 3.61
CA ALA A 73 -1.48 -18.37 4.28
C ALA A 73 -2.11 -17.22 5.06
N ALA A 74 -2.93 -16.38 4.43
CA ALA A 74 -3.58 -15.25 5.10
C ALA A 74 -4.43 -15.71 6.30
N VAL A 75 -5.19 -16.80 6.16
CA VAL A 75 -6.00 -17.38 7.25
C VAL A 75 -5.11 -17.86 8.40
N ARG A 76 -4.07 -18.67 8.13
CA ARG A 76 -3.17 -19.19 9.17
C ARG A 76 -2.38 -18.08 9.87
N GLY A 77 -1.92 -17.07 9.13
CA GLY A 77 -1.32 -15.88 9.71
C GLY A 77 -2.30 -15.15 10.63
N GLY A 78 -3.54 -14.97 10.17
CA GLY A 78 -4.61 -14.37 10.99
C GLY A 78 -4.93 -15.16 12.26
N GLU A 79 -4.84 -16.49 12.24
CA GLU A 79 -4.99 -17.32 13.44
C GLU A 79 -3.90 -17.03 14.49
N GLU A 80 -2.65 -16.81 14.07
CA GLU A 80 -1.55 -16.39 14.95
C GLU A 80 -1.81 -14.99 15.52
N VAL A 81 -2.17 -14.02 14.67
CA VAL A 81 -2.53 -12.65 15.08
C VAL A 81 -3.63 -12.67 16.14
N ARG A 82 -4.69 -13.44 15.89
CA ARG A 82 -5.81 -13.57 16.83
C ARG A 82 -5.36 -14.23 18.14
N ARG A 83 -4.57 -15.30 18.07
CA ARG A 83 -4.08 -16.02 19.26
C ARG A 83 -3.22 -15.14 20.16
N VAL A 84 -2.30 -14.36 19.59
CA VAL A 84 -1.46 -13.43 20.35
C VAL A 84 -2.30 -12.32 20.97
N ARG A 85 -3.29 -11.78 20.25
CA ARG A 85 -4.18 -10.75 20.82
C ARG A 85 -5.00 -11.31 21.99
N GLU A 86 -5.55 -12.51 21.83
CA GLU A 86 -6.39 -13.17 22.84
C GLU A 86 -5.60 -13.60 24.09
N SER A 87 -4.29 -13.85 23.96
CA SER A 87 -3.44 -14.14 25.12
C SER A 87 -3.08 -12.88 25.94
N ASN A 88 -3.30 -11.68 25.39
CA ASN A 88 -2.88 -10.38 25.94
C ASN A 88 -1.37 -10.24 26.17
N VAL A 89 -0.54 -11.09 25.56
CA VAL A 89 0.92 -11.00 25.64
C VAL A 89 1.49 -10.61 24.27
N LEU A 90 1.44 -9.32 23.96
CA LEU A 90 1.79 -8.81 22.63
C LEU A 90 3.31 -8.73 22.38
N HIS A 91 4.11 -8.57 23.44
CA HIS A 91 5.56 -8.30 23.33
C HIS A 91 5.88 -7.16 22.36
N GLU A 92 5.21 -6.01 22.52
CA GLU A 92 5.38 -4.82 21.68
C GLU A 92 6.82 -4.30 21.70
N LYS A 93 7.36 -4.02 20.51
CA LYS A 93 8.66 -3.40 20.27
C LYS A 93 8.51 -2.30 19.22
N SER A 94 9.37 -1.29 19.29
CA SER A 94 9.52 -0.29 18.21
C SER A 94 10.63 -0.74 17.27
N LYS A 95 10.34 -0.77 15.96
CA LYS A 95 11.30 -0.95 14.85
C LYS A 95 12.01 0.37 14.50
N GLY A 96 11.66 1.46 15.18
CA GLY A 96 12.16 2.81 14.91
C GLY A 96 11.01 3.75 14.59
N LYS A 97 11.27 4.73 13.73
CA LYS A 97 10.24 5.68 13.28
C LYS A 97 9.94 5.48 11.81
N THR A 98 8.67 5.54 11.48
CA THR A 98 8.18 5.76 10.12
C THR A 98 8.79 7.04 9.53
N ARG A 99 8.71 7.22 8.20
CA ARG A 99 9.21 8.44 7.54
C ARG A 99 8.47 9.69 8.02
N GLU A 100 7.26 9.49 8.51
CA GLU A 100 6.36 10.46 9.07
C GLU A 100 6.64 10.75 10.56
N GLY A 101 7.60 10.04 11.17
CA GLY A 101 8.06 10.26 12.54
C GLY A 101 7.24 9.57 13.63
N ALA A 102 6.21 8.81 13.27
CA ALA A 102 5.47 7.94 14.20
C ALA A 102 6.28 6.68 14.52
N GLU A 103 6.11 6.13 15.72
CA GLU A 103 6.74 4.86 16.11
C GLU A 103 6.22 3.73 15.20
N ASP A 104 7.16 3.01 14.60
CA ASP A 104 6.89 1.83 13.78
C ASP A 104 6.86 0.61 14.71
N LYS A 105 5.69 0.03 14.93
CA LYS A 105 5.46 -0.98 15.96
C LYS A 105 5.55 -2.39 15.39
N MET A 106 5.94 -3.33 16.24
CA MET A 106 5.98 -4.76 15.95
C MET A 106 5.64 -5.54 17.20
N THR A 107 4.91 -6.64 17.03
CA THR A 107 4.48 -7.52 18.11
C THR A 107 4.82 -8.98 17.78
N SER A 108 4.59 -9.88 18.74
CA SER A 108 4.64 -11.32 18.45
C SER A 108 3.60 -11.76 17.41
N GLY A 109 2.52 -10.99 17.23
CA GLY A 109 1.51 -11.25 16.19
C GLY A 109 2.12 -11.13 14.80
N ASP A 110 2.87 -10.06 14.53
CA ASP A 110 3.54 -9.80 13.26
C ASP A 110 4.56 -10.92 12.95
N VAL A 111 5.39 -11.27 13.94
CA VAL A 111 6.43 -12.31 13.79
C VAL A 111 5.84 -13.69 13.51
N LEU A 112 4.89 -14.13 14.33
CA LEU A 112 4.34 -15.48 14.23
C LEU A 112 3.46 -15.62 12.98
N SER A 113 2.69 -14.57 12.65
CA SER A 113 1.92 -14.51 11.41
C SER A 113 2.83 -14.59 10.18
N ASN A 114 3.90 -13.78 10.16
CA ASN A 114 4.89 -13.78 9.07
C ASN A 114 5.49 -15.16 8.87
N ARG A 115 5.95 -15.79 9.95
CA ARG A 115 6.54 -17.14 9.91
C ARG A 115 5.59 -18.13 9.24
N LYS A 116 4.33 -18.19 9.69
CA LYS A 116 3.33 -19.11 9.11
C LYS A 116 3.07 -18.84 7.64
N MET A 117 2.89 -17.58 7.26
CA MET A 117 2.59 -17.17 5.90
C MET A 117 3.77 -17.44 4.96
N PHE A 118 4.95 -16.94 5.33
CA PHE A 118 6.17 -17.06 4.55
C PHE A 118 6.54 -18.52 4.29
N TYR A 119 6.63 -19.34 5.34
CA TYR A 119 7.09 -20.72 5.19
C TYR A 119 6.08 -21.62 4.47
N LEU A 120 4.77 -21.38 4.60
CA LEU A 120 3.78 -22.09 3.78
C LEU A 120 3.97 -21.80 2.29
N LEU A 121 4.11 -20.52 1.92
CA LEU A 121 4.33 -20.12 0.53
C LEU A 121 5.70 -20.60 0.02
N LYS A 122 6.76 -20.46 0.82
CA LYS A 122 8.12 -20.83 0.44
C LYS A 122 8.30 -22.34 0.28
N THR A 123 7.68 -23.14 1.14
CA THR A 123 7.70 -24.61 1.03
C THR A 123 6.93 -25.06 -0.21
N THR A 124 5.82 -24.40 -0.53
CA THR A 124 4.95 -24.78 -1.65
C THR A 124 5.51 -24.35 -3.02
N PHE A 125 6.12 -23.16 -3.09
CA PHE A 125 6.69 -22.56 -4.29
C PHE A 125 8.15 -22.11 -4.06
N PRO A 126 9.12 -23.04 -4.03
CA PRO A 126 10.50 -22.73 -3.62
C PRO A 126 11.23 -21.72 -4.51
N THR A 127 10.89 -21.67 -5.80
CA THR A 127 11.52 -20.81 -6.82
C THR A 127 10.90 -19.42 -6.91
N VAL A 128 9.73 -19.20 -6.31
CA VAL A 128 9.02 -17.91 -6.37
C VAL A 128 9.66 -16.91 -5.40
N GLN A 129 9.78 -15.66 -5.84
CA GLN A 129 10.22 -14.56 -4.98
C GLN A 129 9.10 -14.20 -3.99
N ILE A 130 9.45 -14.10 -2.71
CA ILE A 130 8.53 -13.68 -1.65
C ILE A 130 9.15 -12.50 -0.91
N ASN A 131 8.47 -11.37 -0.96
CA ASN A 131 8.78 -10.17 -0.19
C ASN A 131 7.76 -10.07 0.94
N THR A 132 8.23 -9.85 2.16
CA THR A 132 7.39 -9.69 3.34
C THR A 132 7.84 -8.48 4.15
N GLU A 133 6.91 -7.84 4.85
CA GLU A 133 7.24 -6.73 5.75
C GLU A 133 8.26 -7.13 6.82
N GLU A 134 8.07 -8.31 7.41
CA GLU A 134 8.81 -8.72 8.60
C GLU A 134 10.03 -9.56 8.26
N HIS A 135 11.13 -9.31 8.96
CA HIS A 135 12.38 -10.05 8.75
C HIS A 135 12.16 -11.56 8.96
N VAL A 136 12.66 -12.37 8.02
CA VAL A 136 12.63 -13.82 8.12
C VAL A 136 13.94 -14.31 8.74
N ASP A 137 13.85 -14.87 9.95
CA ASP A 137 15.01 -15.51 10.58
C ASP A 137 15.30 -16.86 9.90
N ALA A 138 16.47 -16.95 9.27
CA ALA A 138 16.92 -18.15 8.57
C ALA A 138 17.18 -19.35 9.51
N THR A 139 17.32 -19.10 10.82
CA THR A 139 17.53 -20.13 11.84
C THR A 139 16.24 -20.70 12.42
N ASP A 140 15.11 -20.00 12.26
CA ASP A 140 13.79 -20.41 12.76
C ASP A 140 12.87 -20.86 11.62
N GLN A 141 13.30 -21.92 10.92
CA GLN A 141 12.56 -22.46 9.78
C GLN A 141 11.35 -23.29 10.21
N GLU A 142 10.31 -23.27 9.39
CA GLU A 142 9.18 -24.17 9.52
C GLU A 142 8.92 -24.85 8.17
N VAL A 143 8.67 -26.15 8.17
CA VAL A 143 8.22 -26.87 6.97
C VAL A 143 6.72 -27.06 7.10
N ILE A 144 5.98 -26.38 6.24
CA ILE A 144 4.51 -26.44 6.24
C ILE A 144 4.07 -27.02 4.91
N LEU A 145 3.59 -28.27 4.94
CA LEU A 145 3.09 -28.94 3.75
C LEU A 145 1.64 -28.52 3.46
N TRP A 146 1.38 -28.23 2.19
CA TRP A 146 0.03 -28.08 1.65
C TRP A 146 -0.40 -29.38 0.98
N ASP A 147 -1.65 -29.77 1.17
CA ASP A 147 -2.24 -31.01 0.67
C ASP A 147 -2.60 -30.96 -0.84
N ARG A 148 -2.26 -29.85 -1.52
CA ARG A 148 -2.58 -29.58 -2.93
C ARG A 148 -4.08 -29.54 -3.23
N LYS A 149 -4.93 -29.38 -2.20
CA LYS A 149 -6.37 -29.27 -2.38
C LYS A 149 -6.78 -27.82 -2.62
N ILE A 150 -7.28 -27.53 -3.82
CA ILE A 150 -7.89 -26.23 -4.14
C ILE A 150 -9.32 -26.21 -3.58
N PRO A 151 -9.71 -25.18 -2.81
CA PRO A 151 -11.08 -24.97 -2.35
C PRO A 151 -12.13 -24.93 -3.48
N GLU A 152 -13.32 -25.46 -3.21
CA GLU A 152 -14.42 -25.54 -4.20
C GLU A 152 -14.92 -24.17 -4.66
N ASP A 153 -14.92 -23.16 -3.77
CA ASP A 153 -15.31 -21.79 -4.11
C ASP A 153 -14.34 -21.17 -5.11
N ILE A 154 -13.04 -21.46 -5.00
CA ILE A 154 -12.03 -21.05 -5.99
C ILE A 154 -12.25 -21.79 -7.32
N LEU A 155 -12.44 -23.10 -7.28
CA LEU A 155 -12.65 -23.90 -8.50
C LEU A 155 -13.92 -23.51 -9.26
N LYS A 156 -14.96 -23.05 -8.55
CA LYS A 156 -16.21 -22.58 -9.15
C LYS A 156 -16.03 -21.30 -9.95
N GLU A 157 -15.22 -20.37 -9.46
CA GLU A 157 -14.95 -19.11 -10.14
C GLU A 157 -13.84 -19.26 -11.20
N ILE A 158 -12.88 -20.16 -10.98
CA ILE A 158 -11.68 -20.31 -11.82
C ILE A 158 -11.51 -21.77 -12.25
N ALA A 159 -12.23 -22.14 -13.30
CA ALA A 159 -12.33 -23.54 -13.74
C ALA A 159 -11.04 -24.08 -14.39
N ALA A 160 -10.31 -23.25 -15.15
CA ALA A 160 -9.15 -23.69 -15.92
C ALA A 160 -7.82 -23.27 -15.26
N PRO A 161 -6.76 -24.12 -15.32
CA PRO A 161 -5.41 -23.74 -14.92
C PRO A 161 -4.93 -22.49 -15.66
N LYS A 162 -4.19 -21.64 -14.96
CA LYS A 162 -3.51 -20.49 -15.57
C LYS A 162 -2.06 -20.52 -15.13
N GLU A 163 -1.21 -21.08 -15.97
CA GLU A 163 0.21 -21.23 -15.70
C GLU A 163 0.99 -19.98 -16.11
N VAL A 164 1.94 -19.59 -15.26
CA VAL A 164 2.91 -18.53 -15.53
C VAL A 164 4.32 -19.00 -15.16
N PRO A 165 5.38 -18.46 -15.78
CA PRO A 165 6.75 -18.76 -15.38
C PRO A 165 7.01 -18.32 -13.93
N ALA A 166 7.59 -19.17 -13.10
CA ALA A 166 7.81 -18.90 -11.68
C ALA A 166 8.68 -17.66 -11.45
N GLU A 167 9.66 -17.40 -12.31
CA GLU A 167 10.53 -16.24 -12.26
C GLU A 167 9.81 -14.91 -12.53
N SER A 168 8.63 -14.96 -13.15
CA SER A 168 7.79 -13.78 -13.37
C SER A 168 6.94 -13.42 -12.16
N VAL A 169 6.90 -14.28 -11.13
CA VAL A 169 6.02 -14.17 -9.97
C VAL A 169 6.77 -13.56 -8.78
N THR A 170 6.16 -12.53 -8.19
CA THR A 170 6.57 -11.97 -6.90
C THR A 170 5.36 -11.97 -5.96
N VAL A 171 5.53 -12.57 -4.79
CA VAL A 171 4.54 -12.56 -3.71
C VAL A 171 4.87 -11.44 -2.72
N TRP A 172 3.88 -10.67 -2.32
CA TRP A 172 3.99 -9.65 -1.27
C TRP A 172 3.13 -10.04 -0.07
N ILE A 173 3.72 -10.05 1.12
CA ILE A 173 3.06 -10.41 2.37
C ILE A 173 3.07 -9.20 3.30
N ASP A 174 1.89 -8.85 3.79
CA ASP A 174 1.72 -8.06 5.01
C ASP A 174 1.15 -9.00 6.07
N PRO A 175 1.97 -9.42 7.05
CA PRO A 175 1.57 -10.42 8.02
C PRO A 175 0.64 -9.87 9.10
N LEU A 176 0.56 -8.55 9.28
CA LEU A 176 -0.34 -7.88 10.21
C LEU A 176 -0.47 -6.40 9.79
N ASP A 177 -1.45 -6.12 8.94
CA ASP A 177 -1.80 -4.76 8.59
C ASP A 177 -2.52 -4.08 9.75
N ALA A 178 -2.14 -2.83 10.02
CA ALA A 178 -2.63 -2.03 11.14
C ALA A 178 -2.06 -2.43 12.52
N THR A 179 -0.76 -2.66 12.64
CA THR A 179 -0.09 -2.98 13.93
C THR A 179 -0.37 -1.94 15.02
N GLN A 180 -0.43 -0.65 14.67
CA GLN A 180 -0.82 0.41 15.62
C GLN A 180 -2.23 0.15 16.19
N GLU A 181 -3.23 0.02 15.33
CA GLU A 181 -4.61 -0.31 15.72
C GLU A 181 -4.71 -1.63 16.48
N TYR A 182 -3.91 -2.62 16.09
CA TYR A 182 -3.83 -3.90 16.76
C TYR A 182 -3.36 -3.72 18.22
N THR A 183 -2.36 -2.88 18.50
CA THR A 183 -1.95 -2.58 19.88
C THR A 183 -3.05 -1.87 20.68
N GLU A 184 -3.83 -1.01 20.02
CA GLU A 184 -4.96 -0.24 20.59
C GLU A 184 -6.25 -1.05 20.83
N ASP A 185 -6.26 -2.35 20.57
CA ASP A 185 -7.45 -3.23 20.56
C ASP A 185 -8.51 -2.88 19.49
N LEU A 186 -8.14 -2.14 18.44
CA LEU A 186 -9.05 -1.76 17.37
C LEU A 186 -9.11 -2.85 16.29
N ARG A 187 -9.56 -4.03 16.71
CA ARG A 187 -9.56 -5.31 15.96
C ARG A 187 -10.20 -5.23 14.58
N LYS A 188 -11.17 -4.34 14.36
CA LYS A 188 -11.88 -4.23 13.08
C LYS A 188 -10.98 -3.82 11.91
N TYR A 189 -9.87 -3.12 12.17
CA TYR A 189 -8.93 -2.64 11.16
C TYR A 189 -7.87 -3.67 10.77
N VAL A 190 -7.65 -4.66 11.64
CA VAL A 190 -6.55 -5.61 11.50
C VAL A 190 -6.82 -6.57 10.35
N THR A 191 -5.85 -6.71 9.44
CA THR A 191 -5.89 -7.68 8.35
C THR A 191 -4.58 -8.43 8.18
N THR A 192 -4.61 -9.57 7.52
CA THR A 192 -3.42 -10.26 7.00
C THR A 192 -3.58 -10.37 5.49
N MET A 193 -2.52 -10.07 4.74
CA MET A 193 -2.64 -9.87 3.30
C MET A 193 -1.58 -10.64 2.52
N VAL A 194 -2.00 -11.19 1.40
CA VAL A 194 -1.11 -11.79 0.39
C VAL A 194 -1.49 -11.24 -0.96
N CYS A 195 -0.48 -10.79 -1.70
CA CYS A 195 -0.62 -10.40 -3.08
C CYS A 195 0.32 -11.20 -3.96
N VAL A 196 -0.10 -11.49 -5.18
CA VAL A 196 0.75 -12.09 -6.20
C VAL A 196 0.79 -11.16 -7.40
N ALA A 197 2.00 -10.67 -7.69
CA ALA A 197 2.27 -9.87 -8.86
C ALA A 197 2.95 -10.73 -9.93
N VAL A 198 2.51 -10.60 -11.18
CA VAL A 198 3.13 -11.23 -12.35
C VAL A 198 3.70 -10.13 -13.23
N ASN A 199 5.01 -10.15 -13.47
CA ASN A 199 5.73 -9.08 -14.18
C ASN A 199 5.45 -7.69 -13.58
N GLY A 200 5.41 -7.60 -12.25
CA GLY A 200 5.12 -6.35 -11.53
C GLY A 200 3.67 -5.88 -11.55
N LYS A 201 2.75 -6.61 -12.19
CA LYS A 201 1.32 -6.27 -12.20
C LYS A 201 0.60 -7.09 -11.14
N PRO A 202 -0.27 -6.50 -10.31
CA PRO A 202 -1.00 -7.24 -9.28
C PRO A 202 -2.05 -8.14 -9.97
N VAL A 203 -1.99 -9.45 -9.74
CA VAL A 203 -2.87 -10.45 -10.39
C VAL A 203 -3.75 -11.16 -9.37
N LEU A 204 -3.22 -11.52 -8.19
CA LEU A 204 -3.98 -12.13 -7.10
C LEU A 204 -3.93 -11.24 -5.87
N GLY A 205 -5.05 -11.10 -5.18
CA GLY A 205 -5.12 -10.40 -3.91
C GLY A 205 -5.97 -11.15 -2.91
N VAL A 206 -5.46 -11.27 -1.69
CA VAL A 206 -6.14 -11.86 -0.54
C VAL A 206 -6.04 -10.88 0.62
N ILE A 207 -7.18 -10.53 1.21
CA ILE A 207 -7.28 -9.76 2.45
C ILE A 207 -8.12 -10.57 3.43
N HIS A 208 -7.50 -11.03 4.52
CA HIS A 208 -8.18 -11.74 5.59
C HIS A 208 -8.35 -10.85 6.82
N LYS A 209 -9.55 -10.82 7.40
CA LYS A 209 -9.89 -10.14 8.66
C LYS A 209 -9.87 -11.18 9.79
N PRO A 210 -8.83 -11.25 10.64
CA PRO A 210 -8.67 -12.32 11.62
C PRO A 210 -9.82 -12.45 12.63
N PHE A 211 -10.36 -11.31 13.08
CA PHE A 211 -11.33 -11.28 14.17
C PHE A 211 -12.78 -11.50 13.72
N SER A 212 -13.13 -11.15 12.48
CA SER A 212 -14.41 -11.53 11.88
C SER A 212 -14.35 -12.83 11.08
N LYS A 213 -13.15 -13.40 10.89
CA LYS A 213 -12.88 -14.61 10.11
C LYS A 213 -13.39 -14.53 8.67
N TYR A 214 -13.39 -13.33 8.11
CA TYR A 214 -13.79 -13.06 6.74
C TYR A 214 -12.55 -12.97 5.85
N THR A 215 -12.57 -13.62 4.68
CA THR A 215 -11.51 -13.52 3.68
C THR A 215 -12.10 -13.02 2.37
N ALA A 216 -11.59 -11.89 1.87
CA ALA A 216 -11.83 -11.46 0.50
C ALA A 216 -10.66 -11.91 -0.37
N TRP A 217 -10.96 -12.44 -1.55
CA TRP A 217 -9.97 -12.77 -2.55
C TRP A 217 -10.47 -12.47 -3.97
N ALA A 218 -9.53 -12.20 -4.87
CA ALA A 218 -9.81 -12.07 -6.29
C ALA A 218 -8.58 -12.43 -7.15
N MET A 219 -8.85 -12.86 -8.38
CA MET A 219 -7.89 -13.05 -9.46
C MET A 219 -8.31 -12.20 -10.66
N VAL A 220 -7.39 -11.34 -11.13
CA VAL A 220 -7.59 -10.55 -12.35
C VAL A 220 -7.78 -11.49 -13.56
N ASP A 221 -8.84 -11.23 -14.32
CA ASP A 221 -9.32 -12.06 -15.44
C ASP A 221 -9.64 -13.52 -15.05
N GLY A 222 -9.90 -13.78 -13.77
CA GLY A 222 -10.29 -15.10 -13.25
C GLY A 222 -11.65 -15.06 -12.58
N GLY A 223 -11.73 -14.41 -11.41
CA GLY A 223 -12.95 -14.36 -10.60
C GLY A 223 -12.67 -13.88 -9.17
N SER A 224 -13.71 -13.80 -8.33
CA SER A 224 -13.61 -13.30 -6.96
C SER A 224 -14.74 -13.81 -6.08
N ASN A 225 -14.51 -13.87 -4.76
CA ASN A 225 -15.58 -14.12 -3.79
C ASN A 225 -16.24 -12.83 -3.25
N VAL A 226 -15.74 -11.67 -3.67
CA VAL A 226 -16.21 -10.34 -3.30
C VAL A 226 -16.73 -9.60 -4.53
N LYS A 227 -17.60 -8.60 -4.33
CA LYS A 227 -18.21 -7.81 -5.41
C LYS A 227 -18.05 -6.31 -5.16
N ALA A 228 -18.20 -5.52 -6.22
CA ALA A 228 -18.44 -4.10 -6.11
C ALA A 228 -19.79 -3.82 -5.43
N ARG A 229 -19.92 -2.66 -4.78
CA ARG A 229 -21.20 -2.18 -4.26
C ARG A 229 -22.11 -1.79 -5.42
N THR A 230 -23.42 -1.72 -5.16
CA THR A 230 -24.43 -1.37 -6.17
C THR A 230 -24.37 0.09 -6.62
N SER A 231 -23.78 0.99 -5.83
CA SER A 231 -23.68 2.42 -6.16
C SER A 231 -22.52 3.09 -5.45
N TYR A 232 -21.93 4.09 -6.10
CA TYR A 232 -20.88 4.96 -5.61
C TYR A 232 -21.28 6.42 -5.84
N ASN A 233 -20.92 7.32 -4.93
CA ASN A 233 -21.26 8.74 -5.04
C ASN A 233 -20.07 9.58 -5.50
N GLU A 234 -20.11 10.07 -6.74
CA GLU A 234 -19.06 10.95 -7.30
C GLU A 234 -19.17 12.41 -6.87
N LYS A 235 -20.39 12.88 -6.54
CA LYS A 235 -20.64 14.30 -6.23
C LYS A 235 -20.30 14.66 -4.79
N THR A 236 -20.66 13.78 -3.86
CA THR A 236 -20.40 13.95 -2.42
C THR A 236 -19.86 12.64 -1.83
N PRO A 237 -18.65 12.22 -2.24
CA PRO A 237 -18.10 10.94 -1.85
C PRO A 237 -17.86 10.83 -0.35
N ARG A 238 -17.98 9.61 0.15
CA ARG A 238 -17.40 9.18 1.42
C ARG A 238 -15.96 8.75 1.16
N ILE A 239 -14.99 9.48 1.69
CA ILE A 239 -13.57 9.24 1.43
C ILE A 239 -12.94 8.62 2.67
N VAL A 240 -12.45 7.38 2.52
CA VAL A 240 -11.67 6.73 3.57
C VAL A 240 -10.21 7.14 3.48
N VAL A 241 -9.62 7.50 4.62
CA VAL A 241 -8.25 8.03 4.73
C VAL A 241 -7.56 7.42 5.94
N SER A 242 -6.23 7.47 5.99
CA SER A 242 -5.47 7.03 7.17
C SER A 242 -5.84 7.87 8.41
N ARG A 243 -6.06 7.23 9.57
CA ARG A 243 -6.28 7.90 10.87
C ARG A 243 -5.18 8.92 11.17
N SER A 244 -3.93 8.51 10.98
CA SER A 244 -2.73 9.31 11.28
C SER A 244 -2.53 10.52 10.35
N HIS A 245 -3.20 10.56 9.19
CA HIS A 245 -2.98 11.59 8.17
C HIS A 245 -4.27 12.29 7.72
N SER A 246 -5.36 12.12 8.47
CA SER A 246 -6.70 12.60 8.09
C SER A 246 -6.78 14.12 7.91
N GLY A 247 -5.97 14.91 8.63
CA GLY A 247 -5.96 16.37 8.57
C GLY A 247 -5.56 16.95 7.20
N MET A 248 -4.45 16.47 6.62
CA MET A 248 -3.97 16.94 5.31
C MET A 248 -4.92 16.55 4.19
N VAL A 249 -5.43 15.32 4.22
CA VAL A 249 -6.35 14.82 3.19
C VAL A 249 -7.69 15.53 3.26
N LYS A 250 -8.20 15.84 4.46
CA LYS A 250 -9.49 16.50 4.65
C LYS A 250 -9.57 17.83 3.90
N GLN A 251 -8.52 18.66 3.95
CA GLN A 251 -8.55 19.96 3.29
C GLN A 251 -8.58 19.82 1.76
N VAL A 252 -7.74 18.94 1.20
CA VAL A 252 -7.72 18.67 -0.24
C VAL A 252 -9.05 18.07 -0.70
N ALA A 253 -9.56 17.06 0.02
CA ALA A 253 -10.83 16.42 -0.27
C ALA A 253 -12.02 17.40 -0.25
N LEU A 254 -12.09 18.28 0.75
CA LEU A 254 -13.17 19.28 0.83
C LEU A 254 -13.05 20.33 -0.28
N GLN A 255 -11.84 20.67 -0.73
CA GLN A 255 -11.64 21.56 -1.86
C GLN A 255 -12.03 20.91 -3.20
N THR A 256 -11.72 19.63 -3.39
CA THR A 256 -12.00 18.91 -4.65
C THR A 256 -13.47 18.51 -4.76
N PHE A 257 -14.07 17.98 -3.69
CA PHE A 257 -15.40 17.37 -3.71
C PHE A 257 -16.48 18.19 -2.98
N GLY A 258 -16.09 19.35 -2.41
CA GLY A 258 -16.99 20.25 -1.71
C GLY A 258 -17.27 19.87 -0.26
N ASN A 259 -17.94 20.77 0.45
CA ASN A 259 -18.14 20.72 1.91
C ASN A 259 -19.06 19.58 2.40
N GLN A 260 -19.78 18.92 1.50
CA GLN A 260 -20.67 17.79 1.82
C GLN A 260 -19.94 16.44 1.84
N THR A 261 -18.65 16.43 1.49
CA THR A 261 -17.79 15.24 1.49
C THR A 261 -17.59 14.72 2.91
N THR A 262 -17.79 13.41 3.09
CA THR A 262 -17.57 12.76 4.40
C THR A 262 -16.19 12.14 4.44
N ILE A 263 -15.38 12.49 5.44
CA ILE A 263 -14.07 11.87 5.67
C ILE A 263 -14.19 10.78 6.73
N ILE A 264 -13.72 9.58 6.40
CA ILE A 264 -13.73 8.40 7.27
C ILE A 264 -12.28 8.07 7.64
N PRO A 265 -11.82 8.40 8.86
CA PRO A 265 -10.49 8.01 9.33
C PRO A 265 -10.48 6.53 9.69
N ALA A 266 -9.63 5.74 9.04
CA ALA A 266 -9.49 4.31 9.30
C ALA A 266 -8.02 3.85 9.34
N GLY A 267 -7.74 2.84 10.18
CA GLY A 267 -6.47 2.11 10.18
C GLY A 267 -6.48 0.99 9.16
N GLY A 268 -5.30 0.48 8.81
CA GLY A 268 -5.12 -0.67 7.92
C GLY A 268 -5.37 -0.39 6.44
N ALA A 269 -4.40 -0.62 5.57
CA ALA A 269 -4.58 -0.45 4.12
C ALA A 269 -5.61 -1.45 3.56
N GLY A 270 -5.59 -2.70 4.04
CA GLY A 270 -6.55 -3.73 3.67
C GLY A 270 -7.97 -3.35 4.05
N TYR A 271 -8.19 -2.84 5.28
CA TYR A 271 -9.51 -2.34 5.71
C TYR A 271 -10.03 -1.21 4.81
N LYS A 272 -9.16 -0.27 4.41
CA LYS A 272 -9.55 0.87 3.57
C LYS A 272 -9.95 0.43 2.16
N VAL A 273 -9.31 -0.60 1.61
CA VAL A 273 -9.73 -1.17 0.32
C VAL A 273 -11.06 -1.92 0.46
N LEU A 274 -11.23 -2.73 1.51
CA LEU A 274 -12.49 -3.42 1.79
C LEU A 274 -13.68 -2.45 1.97
N ALA A 275 -13.42 -1.22 2.42
CA ALA A 275 -14.46 -0.19 2.55
C ALA A 275 -15.07 0.22 1.20
N LEU A 276 -14.38 -0.01 0.09
CA LEU A 276 -14.86 0.28 -1.26
C LEU A 276 -15.76 -0.83 -1.82
N LEU A 277 -15.83 -1.99 -1.17
CA LEU A 277 -16.44 -3.21 -1.70
C LEU A 277 -17.72 -3.60 -0.95
N ASP A 278 -18.47 -4.55 -1.51
CA ASP A 278 -19.61 -5.15 -0.82
C ASP A 278 -19.16 -6.32 0.05
N VAL A 279 -18.84 -6.01 1.30
CA VAL A 279 -18.32 -6.96 2.29
C VAL A 279 -19.42 -7.33 3.29
N PRO A 280 -19.68 -8.62 3.56
CA PRO A 280 -20.69 -9.09 4.51
C PRO A 280 -20.24 -8.96 5.99
N ASP A 281 -19.51 -7.90 6.34
CA ASP A 281 -19.06 -7.60 7.69
C ASP A 281 -19.71 -6.29 8.15
N LYS A 282 -20.55 -6.36 9.19
CA LYS A 282 -21.28 -5.19 9.71
C LYS A 282 -20.37 -4.12 10.30
N SER A 283 -19.14 -4.47 10.68
CA SER A 283 -18.15 -3.53 11.20
C SER A 283 -17.38 -2.79 10.10
N GLN A 284 -17.52 -3.23 8.83
CA GLN A 284 -16.87 -2.61 7.69
C GLN A 284 -17.63 -1.35 7.26
N GLU A 285 -16.96 -0.21 7.37
CA GLU A 285 -17.52 1.04 6.87
C GLU A 285 -17.52 1.07 5.34
N LYS A 286 -18.55 1.71 4.76
CA LYS A 286 -18.66 1.90 3.32
C LYS A 286 -18.11 3.26 2.91
N ALA A 287 -17.20 3.26 1.94
CA ALA A 287 -16.57 4.43 1.36
C ALA A 287 -16.63 4.35 -0.18
N ASP A 288 -16.63 5.52 -0.83
CA ASP A 288 -16.64 5.66 -2.28
C ASP A 288 -15.21 5.77 -2.84
N LEU A 289 -14.31 6.42 -2.10
CA LEU A 289 -12.91 6.63 -2.49
C LEU A 289 -11.96 6.28 -1.34
N TYR A 290 -10.79 5.75 -1.67
CA TYR A 290 -9.66 5.65 -0.76
C TYR A 290 -8.53 6.56 -1.24
N ILE A 291 -8.12 7.50 -0.38
CA ILE A 291 -7.01 8.41 -0.63
C ILE A 291 -5.94 8.25 0.45
N HIS A 292 -4.68 8.14 0.00
CA HIS A 292 -3.49 8.21 0.84
C HIS A 292 -2.52 9.23 0.24
N VAL A 293 -1.85 10.05 1.06
CA VAL A 293 -1.02 11.18 0.56
C VAL A 293 0.45 11.08 0.95
N THR A 294 0.82 10.10 1.78
CA THR A 294 2.20 9.92 2.24
C THR A 294 2.84 8.69 1.60
N TYR A 295 4.03 8.33 2.06
CA TYR A 295 4.67 7.09 1.67
C TYR A 295 3.81 5.89 2.10
N ILE A 296 3.81 4.84 1.29
CA ILE A 296 3.13 3.58 1.61
C ILE A 296 3.88 2.41 0.98
N LYS A 297 3.89 1.26 1.66
CA LYS A 297 4.63 0.09 1.22
C LYS A 297 3.83 -0.71 0.21
N LYS A 298 4.53 -1.51 -0.59
CA LYS A 298 3.90 -2.35 -1.61
C LYS A 298 3.09 -3.48 -1.01
N TRP A 299 3.56 -4.08 0.09
CA TRP A 299 2.80 -5.11 0.80
C TRP A 299 1.45 -4.59 1.32
N ASP A 300 1.38 -3.34 1.79
CA ASP A 300 0.13 -2.69 2.25
C ASP A 300 -0.96 -2.62 1.15
N ILE A 301 -0.56 -2.42 -0.11
CA ILE A 301 -1.50 -2.01 -1.18
C ILE A 301 -1.66 -3.05 -2.28
N CYS A 302 -0.73 -3.99 -2.43
CA CYS A 302 -0.73 -4.93 -3.56
C CYS A 302 -2.00 -5.78 -3.60
N ALA A 303 -2.37 -6.39 -2.46
CA ALA A 303 -3.52 -7.27 -2.39
C ALA A 303 -4.81 -6.51 -2.72
N GLY A 304 -4.95 -5.31 -2.16
CA GLY A 304 -6.09 -4.45 -2.43
C GLY A 304 -6.16 -3.98 -3.89
N ASN A 305 -5.03 -3.64 -4.51
CA ASN A 305 -4.97 -3.28 -5.92
C ASN A 305 -5.41 -4.43 -6.82
N ALA A 306 -4.90 -5.66 -6.57
CA ALA A 306 -5.33 -6.85 -7.32
C ALA A 306 -6.85 -7.07 -7.22
N ILE A 307 -7.42 -6.94 -6.02
CA ILE A 307 -8.88 -7.09 -5.81
C ILE A 307 -9.66 -6.02 -6.56
N LEU A 308 -9.27 -4.74 -6.45
CA LEU A 308 -9.94 -3.67 -7.17
C LEU A 308 -9.86 -3.89 -8.68
N LYS A 309 -8.69 -4.25 -9.21
CA LYS A 309 -8.48 -4.48 -10.63
C LYS A 309 -9.33 -5.62 -11.17
N ALA A 310 -9.43 -6.73 -10.43
CA ALA A 310 -10.28 -7.87 -10.79
C ALA A 310 -11.77 -7.50 -10.86
N LEU A 311 -12.20 -6.46 -10.14
CA LEU A 311 -13.56 -5.94 -10.12
C LEU A 311 -13.77 -4.73 -11.05
N GLY A 312 -12.80 -4.39 -11.90
CA GLY A 312 -12.87 -3.22 -12.79
C GLY A 312 -12.66 -1.88 -12.10
N GLY A 313 -12.12 -1.88 -10.87
CA GLY A 313 -11.65 -0.70 -10.17
C GLY A 313 -10.19 -0.35 -10.50
N HIS A 314 -9.73 0.74 -9.89
CA HIS A 314 -8.42 1.32 -10.14
C HIS A 314 -7.72 1.70 -8.82
N MET A 315 -6.40 1.55 -8.79
CA MET A 315 -5.53 2.11 -7.77
C MET A 315 -4.27 2.65 -8.46
N THR A 316 -4.12 3.97 -8.44
CA THR A 316 -2.98 4.68 -9.06
C THR A 316 -2.27 5.53 -8.03
N THR A 317 -1.07 6.00 -8.37
CA THR A 317 -0.48 7.15 -7.68
C THR A 317 -1.42 8.37 -7.77
N LEU A 318 -1.18 9.40 -6.96
CA LEU A 318 -1.91 10.67 -7.09
C LEU A 318 -1.61 11.44 -8.40
N SER A 319 -0.57 11.05 -9.14
CA SER A 319 -0.30 11.54 -10.50
C SER A 319 -1.12 10.81 -11.58
N GLY A 320 -1.83 9.74 -11.21
CA GLY A 320 -2.61 8.90 -12.13
C GLY A 320 -1.77 7.82 -12.83
N GLU A 321 -0.59 7.48 -12.29
CA GLU A 321 0.28 6.45 -12.85
C GLU A 321 -0.04 5.08 -12.23
N GLU A 322 0.04 4.02 -13.05
CA GLU A 322 -0.10 2.65 -12.57
C GLU A 322 1.03 2.30 -11.60
N ILE A 323 0.68 1.64 -10.51
CA ILE A 323 1.64 1.21 -9.49
C ILE A 323 2.30 -0.10 -9.92
N SER A 324 3.62 -0.07 -10.09
CA SER A 324 4.41 -1.29 -10.35
C SER A 324 4.85 -1.95 -9.05
N TYR A 325 4.72 -3.27 -9.00
CA TYR A 325 5.16 -4.14 -7.89
C TYR A 325 6.53 -4.77 -8.13
N THR A 326 7.38 -4.16 -8.97
CA THR A 326 8.81 -4.47 -9.11
C THR A 326 9.69 -3.44 -8.42
N GLY A 327 10.93 -3.79 -8.04
CA GLY A 327 11.92 -2.81 -7.56
C GLY A 327 11.69 -2.40 -6.12
N SER A 328 11.68 -1.09 -5.82
CA SER A 328 11.62 -0.53 -4.46
C SER A 328 10.43 -1.02 -3.63
N ASP A 329 10.52 -1.02 -2.31
CA ASP A 329 9.48 -1.58 -1.42
C ASP A 329 8.25 -0.69 -1.23
N GLY A 330 8.22 0.51 -1.80
CA GLY A 330 7.10 1.44 -1.60
C GLY A 330 7.00 2.49 -2.69
N ILE A 331 5.91 3.26 -2.59
CA ILE A 331 5.60 4.38 -3.48
C ILE A 331 5.65 5.69 -2.71
N GLU A 332 6.25 6.70 -3.34
CA GLU A 332 6.27 8.07 -2.86
C GLU A 332 5.02 8.82 -3.36
N GLY A 333 4.52 9.78 -2.57
CA GLY A 333 3.50 10.71 -3.04
C GLY A 333 2.07 10.17 -3.04
N GLY A 334 1.81 9.05 -2.37
CA GLY A 334 0.45 8.57 -2.10
C GLY A 334 -0.27 7.89 -3.27
N LEU A 335 -1.55 7.58 -3.05
CA LEU A 335 -2.41 6.88 -4.00
C LEU A 335 -3.86 7.34 -3.93
N LEU A 336 -4.58 7.09 -5.03
CA LEU A 336 -6.03 7.15 -5.14
C LEU A 336 -6.54 5.77 -5.55
N ALA A 337 -7.58 5.29 -4.89
CA ALA A 337 -8.32 4.11 -5.29
C ALA A 337 -9.83 4.39 -5.40
N SER A 338 -10.42 3.88 -6.47
CA SER A 338 -11.86 3.99 -6.75
C SER A 338 -12.34 2.79 -7.56
N ILE A 339 -13.65 2.61 -7.64
CA ILE A 339 -14.29 1.55 -8.42
C ILE A 339 -15.64 2.05 -8.92
N SER A 340 -16.01 1.71 -10.16
CA SER A 340 -17.25 2.15 -10.80
C SER A 340 -17.45 3.68 -10.79
N MET A 341 -16.34 4.43 -10.87
CA MET A 341 -16.31 5.89 -10.93
C MET A 341 -15.32 6.34 -12.02
N ASN A 342 -15.45 7.57 -12.51
CA ASN A 342 -14.49 8.13 -13.48
C ASN A 342 -13.13 8.44 -12.83
N HIS A 343 -12.27 7.43 -12.72
CA HIS A 343 -10.97 7.51 -12.05
C HIS A 343 -10.03 8.56 -12.67
N GLN A 344 -10.12 8.81 -13.98
CA GLN A 344 -9.29 9.81 -14.64
C GLN A 344 -9.71 11.24 -14.30
N ALA A 345 -11.02 11.52 -14.29
CA ALA A 345 -11.54 12.81 -13.83
C ALA A 345 -11.20 13.05 -12.36
N LEU A 346 -11.37 12.00 -11.54
CA LEU A 346 -10.97 11.99 -10.14
C LEU A 346 -9.46 12.10 -9.92
N ASN A 347 -8.61 12.02 -10.96
CA ASN A 347 -7.16 12.29 -10.91
C ASN A 347 -6.79 13.65 -11.55
N ALA A 348 -7.74 14.34 -12.17
CA ALA A 348 -7.57 15.65 -12.82
C ALA A 348 -8.17 16.83 -12.01
N GLU A 349 -9.25 16.60 -11.25
CA GLU A 349 -9.95 17.63 -10.46
C GLU A 349 -9.21 18.03 -9.16
N SER A 350 -8.60 17.07 -8.49
CA SER A 350 -7.28 17.18 -7.83
C SER A 350 -6.79 18.34 -7.03
N GLY A 351 -6.31 19.35 -7.75
CA GLY A 351 -5.00 19.95 -7.44
C GLY A 351 -3.75 19.04 -7.32
N TRP A 352 -3.80 17.72 -7.05
CA TRP A 352 -2.64 16.81 -6.80
C TRP A 352 -1.45 17.01 -7.77
N LYS A 353 -1.69 17.33 -9.05
CA LYS A 353 -0.65 17.52 -10.08
C LYS A 353 0.19 18.80 -9.96
N LYS A 354 -0.08 19.71 -9.01
CA LYS A 354 0.75 20.92 -8.81
C LYS A 354 1.50 20.88 -7.48
N GLY A 355 2.74 20.39 -7.52
CA GLY A 355 3.64 20.39 -6.37
C GLY A 355 5.07 19.94 -6.66
N ARG A 356 5.76 20.53 -7.66
CA ARG A 356 7.22 20.75 -7.50
C ARG A 356 7.36 21.81 -6.42
N GLY A 357 7.38 21.34 -5.17
CA GLY A 357 7.23 22.17 -4.00
C GLY A 357 6.51 21.35 -2.95
N MET A 358 7.29 20.60 -2.18
CA MET A 358 6.93 20.16 -0.84
C MET A 358 6.20 21.32 -0.18
N CYS A 359 4.94 21.13 0.22
CA CYS A 359 4.28 22.07 1.12
C CYS A 359 5.04 22.03 2.45
N HIS A 360 6.15 22.76 2.54
CA HIS A 360 6.72 23.20 3.80
C HIS A 360 5.73 24.21 4.36
N TYR A 361 4.74 23.73 5.10
CA TYR A 361 4.10 24.56 6.10
C TYR A 361 5.04 24.58 7.30
N GLU A 362 5.72 25.71 7.49
CA GLU A 362 6.31 26.04 8.78
C GLU A 362 5.20 25.88 9.82
N VAL A 363 5.47 25.04 10.83
CA VAL A 363 4.68 25.01 12.05
C VAL A 363 4.80 26.39 12.66
N GLY A 364 3.81 27.24 12.39
CA GLY A 364 3.71 28.55 13.03
C GLY A 364 3.73 28.31 14.54
N GLU A 365 4.77 28.81 15.20
CA GLU A 365 4.86 28.81 16.65
C GLU A 365 3.55 29.34 17.21
N GLU A 366 2.85 28.46 17.93
CA GLU A 366 1.77 28.85 18.81
C GLU A 366 2.32 29.95 19.73
N GLN A 367 1.88 31.19 19.49
CA GLN A 367 2.28 32.32 20.31
C GLN A 367 1.81 32.06 21.73
N ARG A 368 2.73 31.53 22.55
CA ARG A 368 2.58 31.43 23.99
C ARG A 368 2.22 32.82 24.51
N PRO A 369 1.14 32.98 25.29
CA PRO A 369 0.87 34.25 25.92
C PRO A 369 2.02 34.57 26.87
N ARG A 370 2.70 35.70 26.63
CA ARG A 370 3.76 36.24 27.48
C ARG A 370 3.22 36.48 28.89
N ARG A 371 3.42 35.52 29.80
CA ARG A 371 3.24 35.72 31.24
C ARG A 371 4.42 36.53 31.78
N GLY A 372 4.25 37.85 31.82
CA GLY A 372 5.10 38.73 32.63
C GLY A 372 4.79 38.52 34.11
N TRP A 373 5.65 37.79 34.81
CA TRP A 373 5.59 37.68 36.27
C TRP A 373 6.17 38.96 36.88
N LYS A 374 5.31 39.84 37.42
CA LYS A 374 5.70 40.81 38.44
C LYS A 374 4.95 40.50 39.72
N ARG A 375 5.66 39.94 40.70
CA ARG A 375 5.20 39.81 42.09
C ARG A 375 5.02 41.22 42.69
N ARG A 376 3.80 41.57 43.09
CA ARG A 376 3.55 42.47 44.23
C ARG A 376 2.48 41.86 45.11
N LYS A 377 2.79 41.80 46.41
CA LYS A 377 1.91 41.37 47.50
C LYS A 377 0.84 42.44 47.74
N THR A 378 -0.40 42.04 48.00
CA THR A 378 -1.35 42.65 48.96
C THR A 378 -2.59 41.75 49.08
N ALA A 379 -3.23 41.79 50.25
CA ALA A 379 -4.23 40.85 50.76
C ALA A 379 -5.70 41.32 50.46
N PRO A 380 -6.77 40.67 50.98
CA PRO A 380 -7.88 40.16 50.18
C PRO A 380 -9.16 41.00 50.25
N GLY A 381 -10.04 40.86 49.26
CA GLY A 381 -11.46 41.21 49.43
C GLY A 381 -12.24 41.58 48.17
N ARG A 382 -13.45 41.01 48.11
CA ARG A 382 -14.64 41.35 47.32
C ARG A 382 -14.89 40.66 45.98
N ILE A 383 -16.06 40.02 46.00
CA ILE A 383 -16.89 39.49 44.94
C ILE A 383 -17.40 40.65 44.08
N ALA A 384 -17.43 40.47 42.76
CA ALA A 384 -18.33 41.19 41.87
C ALA A 384 -18.73 40.27 40.71
N GLU A 385 -20.03 40.04 40.59
CA GLU A 385 -20.71 39.46 39.44
C GLU A 385 -20.50 40.34 38.20
N GLY A 386 -20.43 39.73 37.03
CA GLY A 386 -20.32 40.44 35.75
C GLY A 386 -20.80 39.57 34.60
N GLU A 387 -22.00 39.87 34.13
CA GLU A 387 -22.69 39.31 32.98
C GLU A 387 -21.83 39.28 31.71
N TYR A 388 -21.86 38.18 30.96
CA TYR A 388 -21.41 38.17 29.56
C TYR A 388 -22.62 38.21 28.62
N LYS A 389 -22.81 39.38 28.01
CA LYS A 389 -23.70 39.60 26.87
C LYS A 389 -23.19 38.83 25.65
N ALA A 390 -24.07 38.02 25.06
CA ALA A 390 -23.89 37.44 23.74
C ALA A 390 -23.97 38.55 22.67
N ALA A 391 -22.92 38.68 21.86
CA ALA A 391 -22.96 39.48 20.64
C ALA A 391 -23.33 38.60 19.45
N SER A 392 -24.57 38.77 18.99
CA SER A 392 -25.07 38.34 17.69
C SER A 392 -24.66 39.35 16.62
N ALA A 393 -24.22 38.84 15.46
CA ALA A 393 -24.61 39.27 14.11
C ALA A 393 -23.44 39.16 13.11
N VAL A 394 -23.54 38.20 12.18
CA VAL A 394 -23.02 38.37 10.83
C VAL A 394 -24.11 37.92 9.87
N THR A 395 -24.65 38.90 9.15
CA THR A 395 -25.74 38.79 8.17
C THR A 395 -25.22 38.18 6.86
N PRO A 396 -25.98 37.30 6.18
CA PRO A 396 -25.61 36.79 4.87
C PRO A 396 -26.03 37.77 3.75
N ILE A 397 -25.15 37.99 2.78
CA ILE A 397 -25.43 38.76 1.57
C ILE A 397 -26.22 37.86 0.61
N ILE A 398 -27.51 38.14 0.47
CA ILE A 398 -28.39 37.60 -0.58
C ILE A 398 -28.35 38.59 -1.76
N ARG A 399 -27.89 38.16 -2.94
CA ARG A 399 -28.14 38.88 -4.20
C ARG A 399 -29.44 38.37 -4.81
N ASN A 400 -30.48 39.20 -4.74
CA ASN A 400 -31.67 39.05 -5.57
C ASN A 400 -31.36 39.44 -7.01
N SER A 401 -31.80 38.61 -7.95
CA SER A 401 -31.98 38.97 -9.35
C SER A 401 -33.44 38.68 -9.69
N THR A 402 -34.19 39.72 -10.04
CA THR A 402 -35.54 39.61 -10.61
C THR A 402 -35.55 40.39 -11.92
N LEU A 403 -35.81 39.62 -12.99
CA LEU A 403 -36.79 39.85 -14.06
C LEU A 403 -36.85 41.23 -14.72
N VAL A 404 -36.59 41.23 -16.02
CA VAL A 404 -37.23 42.14 -16.98
C VAL A 404 -37.86 41.26 -18.06
N SER A 405 -39.18 41.40 -18.21
CA SER A 405 -39.98 40.89 -19.32
C SER A 405 -40.18 42.01 -20.36
N ASP A 406 -40.66 41.59 -21.53
CA ASP A 406 -41.36 42.33 -22.59
C ASP A 406 -40.52 42.77 -23.80
N ALA A 407 -40.59 41.95 -24.86
CA ALA A 407 -41.19 42.28 -26.15
C ALA A 407 -41.36 41.01 -27.01
#